data_AF-A0A936EA22-F1
#
_entry.id   AF-A0A936EA22-F1
#
_cell.length_a   1.000
_cell.length_b   1.000
_cell.length_c   1.000
_cell.angle_alpha   90.00
_cell.angle_beta   90.00
_cell.angle_gamma   90.00
#
_symmetry.space_group_name_H-M   'P 1'
#
loop_
_entity.id
_entity.type
_entity.pdbx_description
1 polymer ?
#
loop_
_entity_poly.entity_id
_entity_poly.type
_entity_poly.pdbx_seq_one_letter_code
_entity_poly.pdbx_strand_id
1 'polypeptide(L)'
;MSFAKQTPPQLPVPVWWILWAGITGGLVLVYVLLGHAATPTPAELPEFLPYLIATPLLLSCVVRWLVLPRMTSRLKAFPIFIVGLALAEGSGQLGIFLGGPDRDTLVALAFVGLLQYAPLFAHRFQA
;
A
#
# COMPACT_ATOMS: atom_id res chain seq x y z
N MET A 1 11.40 -25.33 -39.43
CA MET A 1 10.94 -25.30 -38.03
C MET A 1 10.83 -23.85 -37.61
N SER A 2 9.61 -23.32 -37.48
CA SER A 2 9.37 -21.94 -37.02
C SER A 2 9.25 -21.95 -35.51
N PHE A 3 10.17 -21.29 -34.80
CA PHE A 3 10.04 -21.05 -33.37
C PHE A 3 8.93 -20.04 -33.17
N ALA A 4 7.76 -20.50 -32.71
CA ALA A 4 6.70 -19.61 -32.26
C ALA A 4 7.28 -18.71 -31.16
N LYS A 5 7.32 -17.39 -31.41
CA LYS A 5 7.64 -16.40 -30.37
C LYS A 5 6.62 -16.58 -29.25
N GLN A 6 7.03 -17.18 -28.15
CA GLN A 6 6.23 -17.21 -26.92
C GLN A 6 6.03 -15.76 -26.50
N THR A 7 4.80 -15.26 -26.64
CA THR A 7 4.42 -13.96 -26.11
C THR A 7 4.59 -14.05 -24.59
N PRO A 8 5.36 -13.14 -23.97
CA PRO A 8 5.57 -13.18 -22.52
C PRO A 8 4.20 -13.12 -21.81
N PRO A 9 4.04 -13.85 -20.69
CA PRO A 9 2.77 -13.92 -19.98
C PRO A 9 2.32 -12.50 -19.59
N GLN A 10 1.19 -12.08 -20.13
CA GLN A 10 0.62 -10.77 -19.83
C GLN A 10 -0.10 -10.84 -18.49
N LEU A 11 0.36 -10.06 -17.50
CA LEU A 11 -0.34 -9.90 -16.23
C LEU A 11 -1.75 -9.32 -16.47
N PRO A 12 -2.84 -10.06 -16.17
CA PRO A 12 -4.19 -9.57 -16.37
C PRO A 12 -4.52 -8.41 -15.42
N VAL A 13 -5.26 -7.41 -15.91
CA VAL A 13 -5.72 -6.27 -15.08
C VAL A 13 -6.48 -6.69 -13.82
N PRO A 14 -7.33 -7.76 -13.82
CA PRO A 14 -8.00 -8.21 -12.60
C PRO A 14 -7.06 -8.55 -11.43
N VAL A 15 -5.83 -9.00 -11.71
CA VAL A 15 -4.86 -9.35 -10.65
C VAL A 15 -4.50 -8.12 -9.81
N TRP A 16 -4.39 -6.95 -10.42
CA TRP A 16 -4.08 -5.70 -9.73
C TRP A 16 -5.20 -5.30 -8.78
N TRP A 17 -6.46 -5.45 -9.21
CA TRP A 17 -7.63 -5.18 -8.39
C TRP A 17 -7.76 -6.17 -7.23
N ILE A 18 -7.52 -7.46 -7.46
CA ILE A 18 -7.56 -8.49 -6.42
C ILE A 18 -6.51 -8.18 -5.35
N LEU A 19 -5.27 -7.85 -5.74
CA LEU A 19 -4.22 -7.51 -4.78
C LEU A 19 -4.54 -6.24 -4.00
N TRP A 20 -4.98 -5.18 -4.69
CA TRP A 20 -5.36 -3.92 -4.06
C TRP A 20 -6.50 -4.13 -3.04
N ALA A 21 -7.56 -4.82 -3.43
CA ALA A 21 -8.72 -5.08 -2.58
C ALA A 21 -8.36 -6.01 -1.42
N GLY A 22 -7.53 -7.03 -1.66
CA GLY A 22 -7.07 -7.96 -0.63
C GLY A 22 -6.23 -7.27 0.44
N ILE A 23 -5.23 -6.48 0.04
CA ILE A 23 -4.36 -5.72 0.95
C ILE A 23 -5.18 -4.67 1.72
N THR A 24 -6.02 -3.90 1.03
CA THR A 24 -6.85 -2.88 1.66
C THR A 24 -7.85 -3.51 2.64
N GLY A 25 -8.51 -4.60 2.23
CA GLY A 25 -9.42 -5.35 3.07
C GLY A 25 -8.74 -5.96 4.29
N GLY A 26 -7.49 -6.42 4.15
CA GLY A 26 -6.66 -6.87 5.26
C GLY A 26 -6.49 -5.79 6.32
N LEU A 27 -6.10 -4.58 5.93
CA LEU A 27 -5.99 -3.46 6.87
C LEU A 27 -7.33 -3.11 7.54
N VAL A 28 -8.44 -3.08 6.78
CA VAL A 28 -9.79 -2.84 7.34
C VAL A 28 -10.11 -3.89 8.39
N LEU A 29 -9.91 -5.17 8.06
CA LEU A 29 -10.23 -6.26 8.95
C LEU A 29 -9.42 -6.18 10.25
N VAL A 30 -8.11 -5.98 10.15
CA VAL A 30 -7.23 -5.84 11.33
C VAL A 30 -7.64 -4.64 12.17
N TYR A 31 -7.96 -3.50 11.56
CA TYR A 31 -8.41 -2.30 12.28
C TYR A 31 -9.76 -2.51 12.97
N VAL A 32 -10.74 -3.14 12.32
CA VAL A 32 -12.04 -3.40 12.94
C VAL A 32 -11.90 -4.34 14.14
N LEU A 33 -11.04 -5.36 14.04
CA LEU A 33 -10.82 -6.34 15.10
C LEU A 33 -10.00 -5.79 16.26
N LEU A 34 -8.98 -4.96 16.01
CA LEU A 34 -7.98 -4.56 17.00
C LEU A 34 -7.98 -3.06 17.34
N GLY A 35 -8.64 -2.22 16.54
CA GLY A 35 -8.63 -0.77 16.67
C GLY A 35 -9.20 -0.25 17.98
N HIS A 36 -10.09 -1.02 18.62
CA HIS A 36 -10.73 -0.70 19.89
C HIS A 36 -9.91 -1.08 21.14
N ALA A 37 -8.72 -1.69 20.96
CA ALA A 37 -7.87 -2.04 22.10
C ALA A 37 -7.39 -0.78 22.84
N ALA A 38 -7.27 -0.86 24.17
CA ALA A 38 -6.74 0.24 24.98
C ALA A 38 -5.38 0.71 24.43
N THR A 39 -5.22 2.03 24.31
CA THR A 39 -3.99 2.67 23.81
C THR A 39 -3.19 3.26 24.97
N PRO A 40 -1.84 3.19 24.91
CA PRO A 40 -1.00 3.93 25.84
C PRO A 40 -1.26 5.43 25.73
N THR A 41 -1.09 6.14 26.85
CA THR A 41 -1.24 7.59 26.92
C THR A 41 -0.06 8.31 26.25
N PRO A 42 -0.20 9.59 25.84
CA PRO A 42 0.90 10.35 25.22
C PRO A 42 2.18 10.41 26.06
N ALA A 43 2.07 10.32 27.39
CA ALA A 43 3.21 10.34 28.30
C ALA A 43 4.04 9.05 28.30
N GLU A 44 3.51 7.96 27.73
CA GLU A 44 4.13 6.63 27.73
C GLU A 44 4.86 6.30 26.43
N LEU A 45 4.74 7.15 25.40
CA LEU A 45 5.34 6.93 24.09
C LEU A 45 6.35 8.02 23.71
N PRO A 46 7.42 7.68 22.99
CA PRO A 46 8.33 8.68 22.45
C PRO A 46 7.64 9.57 21.40
N GLU A 47 7.87 10.88 21.49
CA GLU A 47 7.30 11.88 20.57
C GLU A 47 7.66 11.61 19.09
N PHE A 48 8.82 10.99 18.83
CA PHE A 48 9.25 10.69 17.46
C PHE A 48 8.52 9.50 16.82
N LEU A 49 7.81 8.68 17.61
CA LEU A 49 7.28 7.39 17.17
C LEU A 49 6.22 7.51 16.04
N PRO A 50 5.24 8.44 16.08
CA PRO A 50 4.28 8.60 14.99
C PRO A 50 4.96 8.96 13.65
N TYR A 51 6.01 9.79 13.68
CA TYR A 51 6.77 10.15 12.48
C TYR A 51 7.51 8.96 11.89
N LEU A 52 8.07 8.10 12.74
CA LEU A 52 8.71 6.86 12.30
C LEU A 52 7.69 5.92 11.64
N ILE A 53 6.49 5.78 12.23
CA ILE A 53 5.40 4.97 11.69
C ILE A 53 4.87 5.53 10.36
N ALA A 54 4.85 6.85 10.19
CA ALA A 54 4.40 7.52 8.97
C ALA A 54 5.45 7.52 7.85
N THR A 55 6.72 7.24 8.14
CA THR A 55 7.80 7.26 7.15
C THR A 55 7.58 6.29 5.97
N PRO A 56 7.18 5.02 6.17
CA PRO A 56 6.83 4.12 5.07
C PRO A 56 5.68 4.66 4.21
N LEU A 57 4.70 5.35 4.80
CA LEU A 57 3.59 5.95 4.05
C LEU A 57 4.08 7.08 3.12
N LEU A 58 4.99 7.94 3.60
CA LEU A 58 5.61 8.98 2.76
C LEU A 58 6.38 8.35 1.59
N LEU A 59 7.14 7.29 1.84
CA LEU A 59 7.83 6.54 0.79
C LEU A 59 6.84 5.91 -0.20
N SER A 60 5.71 5.39 0.28
CA SER A 60 4.64 4.88 -0.57
C SER A 60 4.08 5.97 -1.50
N CYS A 61 3.86 7.19 -1.00
CA CYS A 61 3.44 8.32 -1.83
C CYS A 61 4.50 8.67 -2.90
N VAL A 62 5.78 8.68 -2.54
CA VAL A 62 6.88 8.89 -3.49
C VAL A 62 6.87 7.83 -4.60
N VAL A 63 6.71 6.56 -4.23
CA VAL A 63 6.60 5.46 -5.21
C VAL A 63 5.40 5.70 -6.15
N ARG A 64 4.26 6.12 -5.62
CA ARG A 64 3.02 6.28 -6.38
C ARG A 64 3.08 7.41 -7.41
N TRP A 65 3.64 8.54 -7.02
CA TRP A 65 3.60 9.78 -7.77
C TRP A 65 4.86 10.02 -8.60
N LEU A 66 6.02 9.54 -8.13
CA LEU A 66 7.29 9.74 -8.83
C LEU A 66 7.75 8.48 -9.58
N VAL A 67 7.68 7.31 -8.97
CA VAL A 67 8.29 6.11 -9.57
C VAL A 67 7.36 5.46 -10.58
N LEU A 68 6.13 5.12 -10.16
CA LEU A 68 5.18 4.34 -10.94
C LEU A 68 4.75 5.01 -12.26
N PRO A 69 4.49 6.33 -12.35
CA PRO A 69 4.09 6.98 -13.59
C PRO A 69 5.20 7.01 -14.66
N ARG A 70 6.46 6.85 -14.25
CA ARG A 70 7.62 6.84 -15.15
C ARG A 70 7.88 5.46 -15.76
N MET A 71 7.13 4.43 -15.36
CA MET A 71 7.34 3.06 -15.83
C MET A 71 6.52 2.78 -17.09
N THR A 72 7.21 2.30 -18.13
CA THR A 72 6.60 1.91 -19.42
C THR A 72 6.35 0.41 -19.51
N SER A 73 7.05 -0.41 -18.71
CA SER A 73 6.91 -1.87 -18.73
C SER A 73 6.00 -2.36 -17.61
N ARG A 74 4.94 -3.08 -17.99
CA ARG A 74 4.00 -3.73 -17.05
C ARG A 74 4.71 -4.68 -16.08
N LEU A 75 5.70 -5.43 -16.55
CA LEU A 75 6.46 -6.39 -15.73
C LEU A 75 7.30 -5.70 -14.65
N LYS A 76 7.70 -4.45 -14.86
CA LYS A 76 8.43 -3.65 -13.86
C LYS A 76 7.49 -2.86 -12.95
N ALA A 77 6.38 -2.36 -13.49
CA ALA A 77 5.40 -1.59 -12.74
C ALA A 77 4.68 -2.44 -11.67
N PHE A 78 4.44 -3.73 -11.94
CA PHE A 78 3.68 -4.58 -11.03
C PHE A 78 4.36 -4.88 -9.69
N PRO A 79 5.64 -5.30 -9.64
CA PRO A 79 6.34 -5.43 -8.36
C PRO A 79 6.40 -4.12 -7.58
N ILE A 80 6.60 -2.99 -8.27
CA ILE A 80 6.72 -1.67 -7.65
C ILE A 80 5.38 -1.19 -7.08
N PHE A 81 4.29 -1.53 -7.75
CA PHE A 81 2.94 -1.37 -7.23
C PHE A 81 2.73 -2.12 -5.92
N ILE A 82 3.15 -3.39 -5.87
CA ILE A 82 3.07 -4.21 -4.64
C ILE A 82 3.91 -3.61 -3.52
N VAL A 83 5.13 -3.16 -3.82
CA VAL A 83 6.00 -2.48 -2.83
C VAL A 83 5.33 -1.23 -2.29
N GLY A 84 4.74 -0.40 -3.17
CA GLY A 84 4.01 0.79 -2.76
C GLY A 84 2.82 0.48 -1.85
N LEU A 85 2.04 -0.54 -2.19
CA LEU A 85 0.93 -1.02 -1.36
C LEU A 85 1.42 -1.53 0.01
N ALA A 86 2.46 -2.37 0.03
CA ALA A 86 3.02 -2.93 1.25
C ALA A 86 3.58 -1.84 2.18
N LEU A 87 4.17 -0.77 1.63
CA LEU A 87 4.63 0.37 2.41
C LEU A 87 3.46 1.14 3.06
N ALA A 88 2.37 1.37 2.32
CA ALA A 88 1.18 2.04 2.86
C ALA A 88 0.47 1.16 3.90
N GLU A 89 0.25 -0.12 3.58
CA GLU A 89 -0.37 -1.09 4.49
C GLU A 89 0.47 -1.29 5.75
N GLY A 90 1.78 -1.46 5.60
CA GLY A 90 2.71 -1.63 6.72
C GLY A 90 2.70 -0.44 7.67
N SER A 91 2.62 0.79 7.14
CA SER A 91 2.42 1.98 7.98
C SER A 91 1.08 1.93 8.74
N GLY A 92 0.01 1.49 8.09
CA GLY A 92 -1.30 1.30 8.73
C GLY A 92 -1.27 0.26 9.83
N GLN A 93 -0.69 -0.92 9.58
CA GLN A 93 -0.55 -1.97 10.59
C GLN A 93 0.30 -1.49 11.77
N LEU A 94 1.43 -0.82 11.51
CA LEU A 94 2.24 -0.21 12.57
C LEU A 94 1.45 0.85 13.36
N GLY A 95 0.60 1.63 12.71
CA GLY A 95 -0.31 2.57 13.38
C GLY A 95 -1.31 1.88 14.31
N ILE A 96 -1.85 0.72 13.92
CA ILE A 96 -2.74 -0.08 14.78
C ILE A 96 -2.02 -0.52 16.06
N PHE A 97 -0.83 -1.09 15.92
CA PHE A 97 -0.12 -1.70 17.06
C PHE A 97 0.66 -0.69 17.90
N LEU A 98 1.26 0.33 17.28
CA LEU A 98 2.22 1.24 17.91
C LEU A 98 1.77 2.72 17.89
N GLY A 99 0.65 3.04 17.25
CA GLY A 99 0.22 4.44 17.07
C GLY A 99 -0.29 5.12 18.34
N GLY A 100 -0.61 4.36 19.39
CA GLY A 100 -1.05 4.90 20.67
C GLY A 100 -2.21 5.89 20.51
N PRO A 101 -2.10 7.15 21.01
CA PRO A 101 -3.12 8.18 20.85
C PRO A 101 -3.41 8.57 19.38
N ASP A 102 -2.41 8.47 18.51
CA ASP A 102 -2.50 8.87 17.09
C ASP A 102 -2.94 7.72 16.18
N ARG A 103 -3.27 6.55 16.73
CA ARG A 103 -3.66 5.33 16.00
C ARG A 103 -4.63 5.63 14.87
N ASP A 104 -5.76 6.24 15.18
CA ASP A 104 -6.85 6.45 14.21
C ASP A 104 -6.41 7.37 13.08
N THR A 105 -5.59 8.36 13.40
CA THR A 105 -5.03 9.30 12.41
C THR A 105 -4.03 8.58 11.50
N LEU A 106 -3.11 7.79 12.07
CA LEU A 106 -2.13 7.02 11.30
C LEU A 106 -2.80 5.98 10.39
N VAL A 107 -3.84 5.31 10.89
CA VAL A 107 -4.61 4.34 10.12
C VAL A 107 -5.41 5.03 9.01
N ALA A 108 -6.08 6.15 9.30
CA ALA A 108 -6.80 6.93 8.28
C ALA A 108 -5.86 7.40 7.16
N LEU A 109 -4.66 7.88 7.52
CA LEU A 109 -3.64 8.28 6.56
C LEU A 109 -3.15 7.08 5.71
N ALA A 110 -2.93 5.92 6.33
CA ALA A 110 -2.60 4.71 5.60
C ALA A 110 -3.70 4.29 4.63
N PHE A 111 -4.98 4.41 5.02
CA PHE A 111 -6.12 4.17 4.13
C PHE A 111 -6.11 5.11 2.92
N VAL A 112 -5.92 6.41 3.12
CA VAL A 112 -5.77 7.37 2.01
C VAL A 112 -4.58 6.97 1.12
N GLY A 113 -3.49 6.53 1.74
CA GLY A 113 -2.31 5.98 1.07
C GLY A 113 -2.57 4.73 0.23
N LEU A 114 -3.51 3.88 0.61
CA LEU A 114 -3.94 2.71 -0.17
C LEU A 114 -4.91 3.11 -1.28
N LEU A 115 -5.83 4.05 -1.02
CA LEU A 115 -6.81 4.53 -2.00
C LEU A 115 -6.14 5.15 -3.23
N GLN A 116 -5.05 5.90 -3.05
CA GLN A 116 -4.28 6.45 -4.20
C GLN A 116 -3.72 5.35 -5.13
N TYR A 117 -3.54 4.11 -4.65
CA TYR A 117 -3.11 2.96 -5.43
C TYR A 117 -4.25 2.21 -6.13
N ALA A 118 -5.49 2.73 -6.15
CA ALA A 118 -6.53 2.14 -6.99
C ALA A 118 -6.00 1.95 -8.44
N PRO A 119 -6.07 0.72 -9.01
CA PRO A 119 -5.33 0.38 -10.24
C PRO A 119 -6.01 0.88 -11.52
N LEU A 120 -6.57 2.09 -11.49
CA LEU A 120 -7.18 2.77 -12.64
C LEU A 120 -6.18 2.98 -13.79
N PHE A 121 -4.89 3.10 -13.47
CA PHE A 121 -3.81 3.22 -14.45
C PHE A 121 -3.50 1.90 -15.19
N ALA A 122 -3.93 0.74 -14.67
CA ALA A 122 -3.57 -0.57 -15.22
C ALA A 122 -4.10 -0.81 -16.64
N HIS A 123 -5.17 -0.10 -17.01
CA HIS A 123 -5.72 -0.08 -18.37
C HIS A 123 -4.74 0.43 -19.42
N ARG A 124 -3.79 1.32 -19.05
CA ARG A 124 -2.76 1.84 -19.97
C ARG A 124 -1.85 0.77 -20.55
N PHE A 125 -1.74 -0.37 -19.88
CA PHE A 125 -0.86 -1.45 -20.31
C PHE A 125 -1.58 -2.53 -21.14
N GLN A 126 -2.88 -2.35 -21.44
CA GLN A 126 -3.66 -3.28 -22.27
C GLN A 126 -3.51 -3.03 -23.78
N ALA A 127 -2.80 -1.95 -24.16
CA ALA A 127 -2.50 -1.60 -25.55
C ALA A 127 -1.23 -2.29 -26.07
#